data_AF-A0A955Z5K0-F1
#
_entry.id   AF-A0A955Z5K0-F1
#
_cell.length_a   1.000
_cell.length_b   1.000
_cell.length_c   1.000
_cell.angle_alpha   90.00
_cell.angle_beta   90.00
_cell.angle_gamma   90.00
#
_symmetry.space_group_name_H-M   'P 1'
#
loop_
_entity.id
_entity.type
_entity.pdbx_description
1 polymer ?
#
loop_
_entity_poly.entity_id
_entity_poly.type
_entity_poly.pdbx_seq_one_letter_code
_entity_poly.pdbx_strand_id
1 'polypeptide(L)'
;MTMDAYAPSVDPKTLVLARLVSHLAEDAIFAIAAGGTACLESLGKRRGEAYSALLAGHRLNTMCGEIDHWVVELTRAIAPIAPPEWMPMAEVLRERVTLEVGARGIRSLFSSKPSDKDVLRVKRLGTLAARVLRAVFAADGPLNPEEARTVAALIASLGLPDADVAPLYAEAPIVVEQLDVYGDLEPAFSKAMLRGAWLAAAWDQLDPREEHVVRTVASKIAFPPEELEVIRAETLARVDARRGFGLAVTDAIRFVLSDRVPGHGVTLAAKAGSLVLPPRYREEALAQVGHGSRVTLAKRHTDLGSEQRGSVLAIAWAAALYEDPSVARRALLRARHDRVAQDLGEDGLRARAAVEEWMNDVLAPAAFPMGADA
;
A
#
# COMPACT_ATOMS: atom_id res chain seq x y z
N MET A 1 -7.08 13.03 42.37
CA MET A 1 -7.29 12.26 41.11
C MET A 1 -8.22 11.11 41.44
N THR A 2 -9.52 11.31 41.25
CA THR A 2 -10.51 10.24 41.36
C THR A 2 -10.40 9.38 40.11
N MET A 3 -9.82 8.19 40.23
CA MET A 3 -10.04 7.14 39.23
C MET A 3 -11.55 6.92 39.15
N ASP A 4 -12.09 7.05 37.95
CA ASP A 4 -13.51 6.90 37.69
C ASP A 4 -13.93 5.45 37.98
N ALA A 5 -14.50 5.21 39.16
CA ALA A 5 -14.85 3.87 39.66
C ALA A 5 -15.98 3.18 38.86
N TYR A 6 -16.47 3.84 37.81
CA TYR A 6 -17.56 3.39 36.94
C TYR A 6 -17.14 3.20 35.47
N ALA A 7 -15.85 3.26 35.13
CA ALA A 7 -15.43 2.80 33.81
C ALA A 7 -15.74 1.30 33.70
N PRO A 8 -16.66 0.87 32.82
CA PRO A 8 -16.95 -0.56 32.66
C PRO A 8 -15.63 -1.24 32.31
N SER A 9 -15.26 -2.27 33.09
CA SER A 9 -14.13 -3.12 32.74
C SER A 9 -14.47 -3.78 31.41
N VAL A 10 -13.88 -3.29 30.33
CA VAL A 10 -13.99 -3.94 29.01
C VAL A 10 -13.35 -5.31 29.15
N ASP A 11 -14.10 -6.36 28.88
CA ASP A 11 -13.58 -7.72 29.03
C ASP A 11 -12.39 -7.94 28.07
N PRO A 12 -11.43 -8.82 28.42
CA PRO A 12 -10.24 -9.04 27.61
C PRO A 12 -10.53 -9.48 26.17
N LYS A 13 -11.63 -10.19 25.91
CA LYS A 13 -12.00 -10.67 24.58
C LYS A 13 -12.43 -9.50 23.70
N THR A 14 -13.26 -8.60 24.24
CA THR A 14 -13.63 -7.35 23.57
C THR A 14 -12.41 -6.47 23.27
N LEU A 15 -11.44 -6.38 24.19
CA LEU A 15 -10.19 -5.62 23.94
C LEU A 15 -9.32 -6.23 22.82
N VAL A 16 -9.24 -7.56 22.75
CA VAL A 16 -8.52 -8.26 21.67
C VAL A 16 -9.21 -8.02 20.31
N LEU A 17 -10.53 -8.17 20.26
CA LEU A 17 -11.30 -7.94 19.03
C LEU A 17 -11.22 -6.49 18.57
N ALA A 18 -11.27 -5.51 19.48
CA ALA A 18 -11.07 -4.11 19.14
C ALA A 18 -9.69 -3.85 18.51
N ARG A 19 -8.63 -4.46 19.06
CA ARG A 19 -7.28 -4.38 18.46
C ARG A 19 -7.20 -4.99 17.07
N LEU A 20 -7.90 -6.11 16.85
CA LEU A 20 -7.99 -6.73 15.53
C LEU A 20 -8.73 -5.82 14.55
N VAL A 21 -9.84 -5.19 14.95
CA VAL A 21 -10.57 -4.22 14.12
C VAL A 21 -9.66 -3.06 13.68
N SER A 22 -8.89 -2.48 14.61
CA SER A 22 -7.95 -1.41 14.25
C SER A 22 -6.88 -1.89 13.25
N HIS A 23 -6.36 -3.10 13.39
CA HIS A 23 -5.42 -3.67 12.42
C HIS A 23 -6.07 -3.92 11.05
N LEU A 24 -7.28 -4.49 11.02
CA LEU A 24 -8.02 -4.69 9.79
C LEU A 24 -8.32 -3.36 9.09
N ALA A 25 -8.62 -2.31 9.84
CA ALA A 25 -8.81 -0.98 9.28
C ALA A 25 -7.54 -0.45 8.60
N GLU A 26 -6.37 -0.60 9.23
CA GLU A 26 -5.09 -0.22 8.61
C GLU A 26 -4.79 -1.05 7.35
N ASP A 27 -4.92 -2.37 7.43
CA ASP A 27 -4.68 -3.29 6.31
C ASP A 27 -5.67 -3.03 5.14
N ALA A 28 -6.92 -2.65 5.43
CA ALA A 28 -7.88 -2.20 4.41
C ALA A 28 -7.46 -0.90 3.74
N ILE A 29 -7.03 0.11 4.50
CA ILE A 29 -6.51 1.37 3.94
C ILE A 29 -5.38 1.07 2.96
N PHE A 30 -4.44 0.19 3.34
CA PHE A 30 -3.35 -0.22 2.46
C PHE A 30 -3.85 -0.93 1.20
N ALA A 31 -4.70 -1.95 1.36
CA ALA A 31 -5.19 -2.76 0.24
C ALA A 31 -5.94 -1.92 -0.80
N ILE A 32 -6.81 -1.03 -0.33
CA ILE A 32 -7.62 -0.18 -1.20
C ILE A 32 -6.72 0.86 -1.88
N ALA A 33 -5.74 1.43 -1.17
CA ALA A 33 -4.73 2.33 -1.75
C ALA A 33 -3.84 1.64 -2.80
N ALA A 34 -3.60 0.34 -2.64
CA ALA A 34 -2.75 -0.45 -3.51
C ALA A 34 -3.47 -0.92 -4.79
N GLY A 35 -4.73 -1.37 -4.70
CA GLY A 35 -5.46 -1.97 -5.82
C GLY A 35 -6.98 -2.05 -5.65
N GLY A 36 -7.58 -1.21 -4.81
CA GLY A 36 -9.03 -1.12 -4.63
C GLY A 36 -9.64 -2.20 -3.71
N THR A 37 -10.96 -2.16 -3.53
CA THR A 37 -11.69 -3.02 -2.58
C THR A 37 -11.68 -4.50 -2.96
N ALA A 38 -11.47 -4.83 -4.22
CA ALA A 38 -11.41 -6.23 -4.70
C ALA A 38 -10.24 -7.02 -4.08
N CYS A 39 -9.24 -6.34 -3.53
CA CYS A 39 -8.06 -6.98 -2.94
C CYS A 39 -8.28 -7.48 -1.51
N LEU A 40 -9.33 -7.00 -0.83
CA LEU A 40 -9.53 -7.19 0.62
C LEU A 40 -9.62 -8.68 1.00
N GLU A 41 -10.51 -9.44 0.37
CA GLU A 41 -10.70 -10.87 0.66
C GLU A 41 -9.40 -11.67 0.53
N SER A 42 -8.68 -11.46 -0.57
CA SER A 42 -7.42 -12.16 -0.84
C SER A 42 -6.31 -11.75 0.14
N LEU A 43 -6.27 -10.46 0.53
CA LEU A 43 -5.36 -10.00 1.57
C LEU A 43 -5.68 -10.66 2.91
N GLY A 44 -6.96 -10.73 3.28
CA GLY A 44 -7.42 -11.36 4.52
C GLY A 44 -6.95 -12.80 4.65
N LYS A 45 -7.05 -13.59 3.56
CA LYS A 45 -6.53 -14.97 3.51
C LYS A 45 -5.01 -15.03 3.73
N ARG A 46 -4.25 -14.14 3.09
CA ARG A 46 -2.77 -14.09 3.21
C ARG A 46 -2.27 -13.56 4.56
N ARG A 47 -3.08 -12.73 5.23
CA ARG A 47 -2.79 -12.15 6.55
C ARG A 47 -3.35 -12.97 7.71
N GLY A 48 -4.05 -14.09 7.43
CA GLY A 48 -4.75 -14.89 8.44
C GLY A 48 -3.86 -15.37 9.60
N GLU A 49 -2.61 -15.75 9.32
CA GLU A 49 -1.64 -16.11 10.37
C GLU A 49 -1.28 -14.91 11.26
N ALA A 50 -1.10 -13.72 10.67
CA ALA A 50 -0.82 -12.51 11.44
C ALA A 50 -2.01 -12.14 12.35
N TYR A 51 -3.24 -12.22 11.82
CA TYR A 51 -4.45 -11.99 12.62
C TYR A 51 -4.57 -13.02 13.75
N SER A 52 -4.25 -14.28 13.49
CA SER A 52 -4.23 -15.33 14.53
C SER A 52 -3.17 -15.05 15.59
N ALA A 53 -1.98 -14.59 15.20
CA ALA A 53 -0.93 -14.21 16.13
C ALA A 53 -1.35 -13.02 17.01
N LEU A 54 -2.05 -12.02 16.44
CA LEU A 54 -2.60 -10.90 17.19
C LEU A 54 -3.62 -11.35 18.25
N LEU A 55 -4.50 -12.28 17.89
CA LEU A 55 -5.46 -12.87 18.83
C LEU A 55 -4.77 -13.65 19.95
N ALA A 56 -3.64 -14.30 19.66
CA ALA A 56 -2.78 -14.95 20.65
C ALA A 56 -1.95 -13.96 21.49
N GLY A 57 -2.12 -12.66 21.30
CA GLY A 57 -1.46 -11.61 22.09
C GLY A 57 -0.12 -11.14 21.53
N HIS A 58 0.30 -11.60 20.35
CA HIS A 58 1.48 -11.06 19.68
C HIS A 58 1.22 -9.64 19.17
N ARG A 59 2.26 -8.81 19.18
CA ARG A 59 2.24 -7.48 18.57
C ARG A 59 2.58 -7.62 17.09
N LEU A 60 1.80 -6.96 16.24
CA LEU A 60 2.12 -6.79 14.82
C LEU A 60 2.63 -5.36 14.57
N ASN A 61 3.28 -5.18 13.42
CA ASN A 61 3.58 -3.84 12.92
C ASN A 61 2.29 -3.15 12.49
N THR A 62 2.22 -1.85 12.72
CA THR A 62 1.04 -1.03 12.41
C THR A 62 1.38 0.17 11.53
N MET A 63 0.41 0.68 10.78
CA MET A 63 0.52 1.93 10.04
C MET A 63 0.87 3.10 10.98
N CYS A 64 0.27 3.11 12.18
CA CYS A 64 0.45 4.21 13.13
C CYS A 64 1.73 4.11 13.97
N GLY A 65 2.28 2.91 14.20
CA GLY A 65 3.48 2.68 15.01
C GLY A 65 4.75 2.43 14.21
N GLU A 66 4.72 1.47 13.30
CA GLU A 66 5.89 0.90 12.60
C GLU A 66 5.70 0.97 11.07
N ILE A 67 5.37 2.16 10.56
CA ILE A 67 4.95 2.35 9.15
C ILE A 67 5.91 1.68 8.16
N ASP A 68 7.22 1.74 8.38
CA ASP A 68 8.19 1.20 7.43
C ASP A 68 8.13 -0.33 7.33
N HIS A 69 8.12 -1.00 8.48
CA HIS A 69 7.99 -2.46 8.54
C HIS A 69 6.62 -2.92 8.07
N TRP A 70 5.56 -2.21 8.49
CA TRP A 70 4.19 -2.50 8.09
C TRP A 70 3.99 -2.38 6.58
N VAL A 71 4.52 -1.34 5.94
CA VAL A 71 4.46 -1.19 4.47
C VAL A 71 5.17 -2.34 3.75
N VAL A 72 6.36 -2.74 4.21
CA VAL A 72 7.10 -3.86 3.60
C VAL A 72 6.30 -5.17 3.71
N GLU A 73 5.77 -5.44 4.90
CA GLU A 73 4.96 -6.61 5.21
C GLU A 73 3.69 -6.68 4.33
N LEU A 74 2.96 -5.57 4.25
CA LEU A 74 1.71 -5.48 3.47
C LEU A 74 1.96 -5.49 1.96
N THR A 75 3.06 -4.89 1.50
CA THR A 75 3.46 -4.94 0.08
C THR A 75 3.77 -6.37 -0.35
N ARG A 76 4.51 -7.13 0.48
CA ARG A 76 4.74 -8.56 0.26
C ARG A 76 3.42 -9.33 0.23
N ALA A 77 2.51 -9.04 1.16
CA ALA A 77 1.22 -9.73 1.23
C ALA A 77 0.36 -9.47 -0.01
N ILE A 78 0.32 -8.22 -0.52
CA ILE A 78 -0.57 -7.85 -1.63
C ILE A 78 0.02 -8.05 -3.02
N ALA A 79 1.36 -8.09 -3.15
CA ALA A 79 2.05 -8.25 -4.44
C ALA A 79 1.48 -9.33 -5.38
N PRO A 80 1.12 -10.55 -4.94
CA PRO A 80 0.57 -11.56 -5.86
C PRO A 80 -0.91 -11.34 -6.22
N ILE A 81 -1.59 -10.40 -5.57
CA ILE A 81 -3.00 -10.04 -5.77
C ILE A 81 -3.06 -8.81 -6.67
N ALA A 82 -2.51 -7.71 -6.18
CA ALA A 82 -2.43 -6.42 -6.84
C ALA A 82 -1.19 -5.68 -6.31
N PRO A 83 -0.04 -5.77 -6.99
CA PRO A 83 1.14 -4.96 -6.65
C PRO A 83 0.75 -3.50 -6.46
N PRO A 84 1.19 -2.84 -5.37
CA PRO A 84 0.73 -1.50 -5.05
C PRO A 84 0.98 -0.55 -6.20
N GLU A 85 -0.08 0.07 -6.71
CA GLU A 85 0.03 0.92 -7.89
C GLU A 85 0.97 2.10 -7.73
N TRP A 86 1.14 2.56 -6.49
CA TRP A 86 2.04 3.63 -6.15
C TRP A 86 3.50 3.19 -6.11
N MET A 87 3.83 1.89 -5.98
CA MET A 87 5.21 1.42 -5.80
C MET A 87 5.99 1.36 -7.14
N PRO A 88 7.25 1.83 -7.24
CA PRO A 88 8.06 1.60 -8.42
C PRO A 88 8.32 0.12 -8.58
N MET A 89 8.49 -0.34 -9.81
CA MET A 89 8.64 -1.76 -10.15
C MET A 89 7.43 -2.64 -9.79
N ALA A 90 6.28 -2.09 -9.38
CA ALA A 90 5.06 -2.88 -9.15
C ALA A 90 4.63 -3.68 -10.40
N GLU A 91 4.87 -3.15 -11.60
CA GLU A 91 4.58 -3.85 -12.85
C GLU A 91 5.52 -5.01 -13.14
N VAL A 92 6.76 -4.97 -12.65
CA VAL A 92 7.67 -6.12 -12.72
C VAL A 92 7.06 -7.33 -11.99
N LEU A 93 6.40 -7.09 -10.86
CA LEU A 93 5.68 -8.13 -10.13
C LEU A 93 4.46 -8.65 -10.92
N ARG A 94 3.79 -7.79 -11.71
CA ARG A 94 2.70 -8.19 -12.62
C ARG A 94 3.17 -9.08 -13.76
N GLU A 95 4.42 -8.89 -14.21
CA GLU A 95 5.13 -9.78 -15.16
C GLU A 95 5.63 -11.09 -14.52
N ARG A 96 5.02 -11.48 -13.39
CA ARG A 96 5.28 -12.72 -12.65
C ARG A 96 6.73 -12.85 -12.19
N VAL A 97 7.40 -11.74 -11.89
CA VAL A 97 8.72 -11.73 -11.24
C VAL A 97 8.51 -11.77 -9.73
N THR A 98 7.88 -12.85 -9.26
CA THR A 98 7.64 -13.12 -7.84
C THR A 98 7.28 -14.59 -7.66
N LEU A 99 7.77 -15.19 -6.58
CA LEU A 99 7.41 -16.55 -6.15
C LEU A 99 6.16 -16.57 -5.25
N GLU A 100 5.70 -15.41 -4.77
CA GLU A 100 4.50 -15.28 -3.92
C GLU A 100 3.20 -15.61 -4.66
N VAL A 101 3.24 -15.66 -6.00
CA VAL A 101 2.14 -16.13 -6.85
C VAL A 101 1.99 -17.66 -6.77
N GLY A 102 2.97 -18.36 -6.20
CA GLY A 102 3.07 -19.81 -6.09
C GLY A 102 2.00 -20.45 -5.21
N ALA A 103 0.81 -20.64 -5.76
CA ALA A 103 0.24 -21.95 -6.10
C ALA A 103 -1.21 -21.76 -6.60
N ARG A 104 -1.42 -21.66 -7.93
CA ARG A 104 -2.77 -21.61 -8.53
C ARG A 104 -3.12 -22.93 -9.20
N GLY A 105 -4.32 -23.44 -8.94
CA GLY A 105 -4.90 -24.65 -9.54
C GLY A 105 -4.51 -25.96 -8.84
N ILE A 106 -5.01 -27.09 -9.35
CA ILE A 106 -4.88 -28.45 -8.76
C ILE A 106 -3.42 -28.84 -8.41
N ARG A 107 -2.41 -28.24 -9.06
CA ARG A 107 -0.98 -28.47 -8.75
C ARG A 107 -0.54 -27.92 -7.39
N SER A 108 -1.23 -26.93 -6.83
CA SER A 108 -1.01 -26.46 -5.45
C SER A 108 -1.28 -27.54 -4.40
N LEU A 109 -2.05 -28.58 -4.76
CA LEU A 109 -2.37 -29.71 -3.91
C LEU A 109 -1.26 -30.76 -3.87
N PHE A 110 -0.27 -30.70 -4.78
CA PHE A 110 0.76 -31.74 -4.93
C PHE A 110 2.20 -31.24 -4.72
N SER A 111 2.49 -29.95 -4.89
CA SER A 111 3.75 -29.33 -4.45
C SER A 111 3.59 -27.82 -4.32
N SER A 112 3.91 -27.28 -3.14
CA SER A 112 3.99 -25.83 -2.87
C SER A 112 5.37 -25.24 -3.17
N LYS A 113 6.36 -26.06 -3.54
CA LYS A 113 7.73 -25.60 -3.80
C LYS A 113 7.84 -25.06 -5.23
N PRO A 114 8.29 -23.79 -5.42
CA PRO A 114 8.58 -23.27 -6.75
C PRO A 114 9.69 -24.08 -7.42
N SER A 115 9.67 -24.16 -8.76
CA SER A 115 10.72 -24.88 -9.49
C SER A 115 12.05 -24.12 -9.43
N ASP A 116 13.19 -24.82 -9.48
CA ASP A 116 14.52 -24.18 -9.50
C ASP A 116 14.65 -23.17 -10.65
N LYS A 117 14.00 -23.45 -11.79
CA LYS A 117 13.94 -22.54 -12.94
C LYS A 117 13.19 -21.24 -12.61
N ASP A 118 12.07 -21.31 -11.90
CA ASP A 118 11.31 -20.13 -11.48
C ASP A 118 12.09 -19.32 -10.46
N VAL A 119 12.72 -20.00 -9.48
CA VAL A 119 13.59 -19.36 -8.49
C VAL A 119 14.72 -18.61 -9.18
N LEU A 120 15.43 -19.25 -10.12
CA LEU A 120 16.50 -18.61 -10.88
C LEU A 120 16.01 -17.42 -11.72
N ARG A 121 14.83 -17.54 -12.36
CA ARG A 121 14.23 -16.43 -13.12
C ARG A 121 13.93 -15.24 -12.22
N VAL A 122 13.23 -15.45 -11.10
CA VAL A 122 12.87 -14.39 -10.15
C VAL A 122 14.12 -13.79 -9.52
N LYS A 123 15.10 -14.62 -9.15
CA LYS A 123 16.38 -14.15 -8.62
C LYS A 123 17.09 -13.25 -9.62
N ARG A 124 17.22 -13.67 -10.88
CA ARG A 124 17.88 -12.88 -11.93
C ARG A 124 17.16 -11.56 -12.20
N LEU A 125 15.87 -11.63 -12.52
CA LEU A 125 15.08 -10.46 -12.94
C LEU A 125 14.77 -9.51 -11.77
N GLY A 126 14.45 -10.07 -10.60
CA GLY A 126 14.16 -9.32 -9.38
C GLY A 126 15.40 -8.59 -8.85
N THR A 127 16.58 -9.23 -8.89
CA THR A 127 17.85 -8.56 -8.54
C THR A 127 18.13 -7.40 -9.47
N LEU A 128 17.94 -7.57 -10.79
CA LEU A 128 18.12 -6.48 -11.74
C LEU A 128 17.15 -5.32 -11.47
N ALA A 129 15.86 -5.61 -11.25
CA ALA A 129 14.87 -4.58 -10.94
C ALA A 129 15.19 -3.83 -9.64
N ALA A 130 15.62 -4.53 -8.58
CA ALA A 130 16.03 -3.91 -7.32
C ALA A 130 17.29 -3.03 -7.48
N ARG A 131 18.26 -3.46 -8.27
CA ARG A 131 19.47 -2.68 -8.57
C ARG A 131 19.16 -1.44 -9.42
N VAL A 132 18.31 -1.56 -10.44
CA VAL A 132 17.85 -0.40 -11.24
C VAL A 132 17.12 0.59 -10.33
N LEU A 133 16.22 0.12 -9.47
CA LEU A 133 15.51 0.98 -8.54
C LEU A 133 16.46 1.74 -7.59
N ARG A 134 17.44 1.03 -7.01
CA ARG A 134 18.48 1.65 -6.17
C ARG A 134 19.33 2.65 -6.95
N ALA A 135 19.69 2.34 -8.19
CA ALA A 135 20.52 3.22 -9.01
C ALA A 135 19.79 4.53 -9.32
N VAL A 136 18.46 4.48 -9.54
CA VAL A 136 17.65 5.69 -9.71
C VAL A 136 17.63 6.49 -8.41
N PHE A 137 17.18 5.91 -7.30
CA PHE A 137 17.11 6.62 -6.01
C PHE A 137 18.45 7.08 -5.46
N ALA A 138 19.57 6.49 -5.88
CA ALA A 138 20.91 6.92 -5.46
C ALA A 138 21.54 7.96 -6.40
N ALA A 139 20.86 8.34 -7.48
CA ALA A 139 21.45 9.17 -8.52
C ALA A 139 21.72 10.60 -8.04
N ASP A 140 20.92 11.10 -7.10
CA ASP A 140 21.00 12.46 -6.59
C ASP A 140 21.60 12.55 -5.17
N GLY A 141 21.71 11.42 -4.46
CA GLY A 141 22.32 11.33 -3.13
C GLY A 141 22.17 9.94 -2.47
N PRO A 142 22.45 9.82 -1.17
CA PRO A 142 22.14 8.60 -0.42
C PRO A 142 20.63 8.39 -0.30
N LEU A 143 20.20 7.12 -0.33
CA LEU A 143 18.78 6.77 -0.17
C LEU A 143 18.21 7.32 1.14
N ASN A 144 17.08 7.99 1.05
CA ASN A 144 16.29 8.37 2.21
C ASN A 144 15.51 7.15 2.79
N PRO A 145 14.93 7.26 4.00
CA PRO A 145 14.22 6.13 4.63
C PRO A 145 13.07 5.56 3.80
N GLU A 146 12.37 6.39 3.03
CA GLU A 146 11.24 5.95 2.21
C GLU A 146 11.69 5.20 0.95
N GLU A 147 12.77 5.64 0.31
CA GLU A 147 13.39 4.93 -0.81
C GLU A 147 13.95 3.59 -0.37
N ALA A 148 14.65 3.56 0.77
CA ALA A 148 15.15 2.33 1.38
C ALA A 148 14.01 1.35 1.69
N ARG A 149 12.91 1.84 2.27
CA ARG A 149 11.68 1.07 2.49
C ARG A 149 11.07 0.55 1.19
N THR A 150 11.03 1.38 0.15
CA THR A 150 10.44 1.03 -1.14
C THR A 150 11.24 -0.08 -1.83
N VAL A 151 12.57 0.00 -1.77
CA VAL A 151 13.47 -1.07 -2.21
C VAL A 151 13.24 -2.33 -1.38
N ALA A 152 13.14 -2.21 -0.06
CA ALA A 152 12.87 -3.35 0.82
C ALA A 152 11.53 -4.02 0.52
N ALA A 153 10.48 -3.23 0.23
CA ALA A 153 9.16 -3.71 -0.15
C ALA A 153 9.21 -4.50 -1.46
N LEU A 154 9.92 -3.98 -2.48
CA LEU A 154 10.13 -4.72 -3.74
C LEU A 154 10.83 -6.06 -3.50
N ILE A 155 11.92 -6.07 -2.72
CA ILE A 155 12.68 -7.29 -2.42
C ILE A 155 11.80 -8.31 -1.68
N ALA A 156 11.06 -7.87 -0.67
CA ALA A 156 10.14 -8.72 0.08
C ALA A 156 9.06 -9.33 -0.83
N SER A 157 8.54 -8.56 -1.80
CA SER A 157 7.55 -9.02 -2.77
C SER A 157 8.06 -10.04 -3.79
N LEU A 158 9.38 -10.24 -3.92
CA LEU A 158 9.93 -11.29 -4.80
C LEU A 158 9.63 -12.70 -4.29
N GLY A 159 9.41 -12.88 -2.98
CA GLY A 159 9.16 -14.19 -2.37
C GLY A 159 10.34 -15.16 -2.44
N LEU A 160 11.55 -14.64 -2.65
CA LEU A 160 12.77 -15.44 -2.68
C LEU A 160 13.12 -15.94 -1.27
N PRO A 161 13.83 -17.09 -1.15
CA PRO A 161 14.32 -17.59 0.13
C PRO A 161 15.22 -16.58 0.86
N ASP A 162 15.24 -16.60 2.20
CA ASP A 162 16.01 -15.67 3.04
C ASP A 162 17.49 -15.59 2.64
N ALA A 163 18.10 -16.73 2.31
CA ALA A 163 19.49 -16.81 1.87
C ALA A 163 19.76 -16.04 0.56
N ASP A 164 18.76 -15.89 -0.31
CA ASP A 164 18.87 -15.18 -1.57
C ASP A 164 18.54 -13.68 -1.43
N VAL A 165 17.62 -13.31 -0.52
CA VAL A 165 17.26 -11.89 -0.30
C VAL A 165 18.17 -11.17 0.67
N ALA A 166 18.77 -11.86 1.66
CA ALA A 166 19.63 -11.23 2.65
C ALA A 166 20.81 -10.45 2.03
N PRO A 167 21.55 -11.01 1.04
CA PRO A 167 22.57 -10.24 0.33
C PRO A 167 21.98 -9.05 -0.44
N LEU A 168 20.78 -9.22 -1.00
CA LEU A 168 20.13 -8.17 -1.78
C LEU A 168 19.69 -7.00 -0.89
N TYR A 169 19.30 -7.22 0.37
CA TYR A 169 19.00 -6.13 1.32
C TYR A 169 20.25 -5.32 1.69
N ALA A 170 21.41 -5.98 1.83
CA ALA A 170 22.67 -5.35 2.21
C ALA A 170 23.43 -4.72 1.03
N GLU A 171 22.98 -4.94 -0.20
CA GLU A 171 23.65 -4.45 -1.41
C GLU A 171 23.59 -2.91 -1.51
N ALA A 172 24.77 -2.29 -1.64
CA ALA A 172 24.89 -0.86 -1.88
C ALA A 172 24.45 -0.49 -3.31
N PRO A 173 24.00 0.74 -3.57
CA PRO A 173 23.69 1.19 -4.92
C PRO A 173 24.90 1.06 -5.85
N ILE A 174 24.65 0.60 -7.07
CA ILE A 174 25.65 0.48 -8.14
C ILE A 174 25.43 1.64 -9.11
N VAL A 175 26.50 2.35 -9.47
CA VAL A 175 26.41 3.40 -10.49
C VAL A 175 25.97 2.80 -11.83
N VAL A 176 25.11 3.51 -12.55
CA VAL A 176 24.41 2.93 -13.71
C VAL A 176 25.36 2.45 -14.81
N GLU A 177 26.52 3.10 -14.98
CA GLU A 177 27.55 2.71 -15.94
C GLU A 177 28.15 1.33 -15.62
N GLN A 178 28.23 0.96 -14.34
CA GLN A 178 28.72 -0.34 -13.87
C GLN A 178 27.61 -1.39 -13.72
N LEU A 179 26.34 -1.00 -13.87
CA LEU A 179 25.22 -1.93 -13.80
C LEU A 179 25.23 -2.88 -15.00
N ASP A 180 25.51 -4.15 -14.76
CA ASP A 180 25.45 -5.16 -15.81
C ASP A 180 24.00 -5.61 -16.07
N VAL A 181 23.66 -5.73 -17.36
CA VAL A 181 22.43 -6.37 -17.80
C VAL A 181 22.80 -7.65 -18.54
N TYR A 182 22.43 -8.80 -17.96
CA TYR A 182 22.84 -10.10 -18.46
C TYR A 182 21.75 -10.81 -19.25
N GLY A 183 22.12 -11.21 -20.47
CA GLY A 183 21.28 -12.02 -21.36
C GLY A 183 20.08 -11.28 -21.93
N ASP A 184 19.29 -12.01 -22.72
CA ASP A 184 18.08 -11.45 -23.32
C ASP A 184 16.99 -11.28 -22.27
N LEU A 185 16.46 -10.06 -22.18
CA LEU A 185 15.32 -9.72 -21.35
C LEU A 185 14.02 -9.89 -22.12
N GLU A 186 13.00 -10.44 -21.46
CA GLU A 186 11.65 -10.51 -22.02
C GLU A 186 11.13 -9.07 -22.27
N PRO A 187 10.60 -8.74 -23.46
CA PRO A 187 10.19 -7.36 -23.78
C PRO A 187 9.19 -6.76 -22.78
N ALA A 188 8.26 -7.56 -22.28
CA ALA A 188 7.29 -7.14 -21.27
C ALA A 188 7.96 -6.76 -19.94
N PHE A 189 8.96 -7.54 -19.51
CA PHE A 189 9.76 -7.22 -18.33
C PHE A 189 10.57 -5.93 -18.53
N SER A 190 11.24 -5.77 -19.67
CA SER A 190 12.00 -4.55 -19.99
C SER A 190 11.13 -3.30 -19.91
N LYS A 191 9.93 -3.36 -20.49
CA LYS A 191 8.95 -2.28 -20.45
C LYS A 191 8.46 -1.99 -19.03
N ALA A 192 8.11 -3.02 -18.27
CA ALA A 192 7.67 -2.89 -16.88
C ALA A 192 8.76 -2.31 -15.96
N MET A 193 10.01 -2.73 -16.15
CA MET A 193 11.17 -2.23 -15.42
C MET A 193 11.45 -0.76 -15.74
N LEU A 194 11.44 -0.36 -17.02
CA LEU A 194 11.65 1.03 -17.41
C LEU A 194 10.52 1.94 -16.95
N ARG A 195 9.27 1.48 -16.97
CA ARG A 195 8.15 2.22 -16.39
C ARG A 195 8.32 2.38 -14.88
N GLY A 196 8.74 1.33 -14.19
CA GLY A 196 9.09 1.38 -12.76
C GLY A 196 10.24 2.35 -12.47
N ALA A 197 11.26 2.40 -13.32
CA ALA A 197 12.39 3.31 -13.19
C ALA A 197 11.97 4.78 -13.41
N TRP A 198 11.12 5.06 -14.40
CA TRP A 198 10.52 6.39 -14.57
C TRP A 198 9.62 6.78 -13.41
N LEU A 199 8.88 5.84 -12.82
CA LEU A 199 8.05 6.11 -11.66
C LEU A 199 8.90 6.47 -10.43
N ALA A 200 10.04 5.79 -10.25
CA ALA A 200 11.03 6.12 -9.23
C ALA A 200 11.64 7.51 -9.45
N ALA A 201 12.03 7.86 -10.69
CA ALA A 201 12.58 9.18 -11.00
C ALA A 201 11.53 10.31 -10.90
N ALA A 202 10.24 9.99 -11.03
CA ALA A 202 9.15 10.97 -10.91
C ALA A 202 8.55 11.03 -9.49
N TRP A 203 9.14 10.31 -8.54
CA TRP A 203 8.58 10.04 -7.22
C TRP A 203 8.49 11.31 -6.36
N ASP A 204 9.55 12.09 -6.36
CA ASP A 204 9.63 13.44 -5.81
C ASP A 204 9.71 14.48 -6.95
N GLN A 205 10.90 14.93 -7.33
CA GLN A 205 11.10 15.89 -8.40
C GLN A 205 12.07 15.32 -9.40
N LEU A 206 11.65 15.26 -10.66
CA LEU A 206 12.43 14.68 -11.73
C LEU A 206 13.82 15.34 -11.84
N ASP A 207 14.85 14.66 -11.35
CA ASP A 207 16.24 15.13 -11.37
C ASP A 207 16.92 14.63 -12.67
N PRO A 208 17.69 15.49 -13.38
CA PRO A 208 18.39 15.08 -14.59
C PRO A 208 19.34 13.88 -14.41
N ARG A 209 19.86 13.65 -13.19
CA ARG A 209 20.73 12.52 -12.84
C ARG A 209 19.94 11.22 -12.82
N GLU A 210 18.73 11.23 -12.28
CA GLU A 210 17.83 10.08 -12.31
C GLU A 210 17.37 9.76 -13.73
N GLU A 211 17.04 10.80 -14.53
CA GLU A 211 16.73 10.62 -15.95
C GLU A 211 17.88 9.95 -16.71
N HIS A 212 19.12 10.37 -16.44
CA HIS A 212 20.32 9.77 -17.03
C HIS A 212 20.44 8.28 -16.69
N VAL A 213 20.13 7.89 -15.45
CA VAL A 213 20.09 6.48 -15.05
C VAL A 213 19.07 5.70 -15.88
N VAL A 214 17.82 6.17 -15.95
CA VAL A 214 16.77 5.48 -16.71
C VAL A 214 17.15 5.33 -18.19
N ARG A 215 17.69 6.39 -18.79
CA ARG A 215 18.13 6.39 -20.20
C ARG A 215 19.32 5.47 -20.45
N THR A 216 20.25 5.40 -19.52
CA THR A 216 21.41 4.50 -19.62
C THR A 216 20.97 3.04 -19.50
N VAL A 217 20.05 2.72 -18.57
CA VAL A 217 19.46 1.38 -18.49
C VAL A 217 18.73 1.02 -19.78
N ALA A 218 17.92 1.93 -20.33
CA ALA A 218 17.23 1.72 -21.61
C ALA A 218 18.21 1.44 -22.76
N SER A 219 19.31 2.19 -22.83
CA SER A 219 20.36 1.96 -23.83
C SER A 219 21.03 0.60 -23.64
N LYS A 220 21.33 0.18 -22.40
CA LYS A 220 21.97 -1.11 -22.11
C LYS A 220 21.12 -2.31 -22.52
N ILE A 221 19.81 -2.16 -22.50
CA ILE A 221 18.86 -3.21 -22.91
C ILE A 221 18.35 -3.03 -24.35
N ALA A 222 18.96 -2.13 -25.11
CA ALA A 222 18.59 -1.79 -26.48
C ALA A 222 17.08 -1.45 -26.64
N PHE A 223 16.51 -0.76 -25.66
CA PHE A 223 15.09 -0.36 -25.69
C PHE A 223 14.86 0.81 -26.69
N PRO A 224 13.80 0.79 -27.50
CA PRO A 224 13.53 1.85 -28.46
C PRO A 224 13.36 3.24 -27.80
N PRO A 225 14.08 4.28 -28.24
CA PRO A 225 13.98 5.62 -27.64
C PRO A 225 12.58 6.24 -27.75
N GLU A 226 11.88 6.00 -28.86
CA GLU A 226 10.51 6.52 -29.06
C GLU A 226 9.53 5.91 -28.05
N GLU A 227 9.63 4.60 -27.80
CA GLU A 227 8.80 3.92 -26.81
C GLU A 227 9.17 4.35 -25.37
N LEU A 228 10.45 4.67 -25.11
CA LEU A 228 10.88 5.20 -23.82
C LEU A 228 10.20 6.54 -23.50
N GLU A 229 10.08 7.45 -24.47
CA GLU A 229 9.40 8.73 -24.25
C GLU A 229 7.88 8.57 -24.05
N VAL A 230 7.25 7.59 -24.71
CA VAL A 230 5.84 7.24 -24.45
C VAL A 230 5.68 6.78 -23.00
N ILE A 231 6.54 5.86 -22.53
CA ILE A 231 6.50 5.38 -21.14
C ILE A 231 6.71 6.53 -20.14
N ARG A 232 7.66 7.43 -20.43
CA ARG A 232 7.91 8.61 -19.61
C ARG A 232 6.65 9.47 -19.49
N ALA A 233 6.02 9.82 -20.62
CA ALA A 233 4.83 10.66 -20.64
C ALA A 233 3.65 10.03 -19.90
N GLU A 234 3.39 8.73 -20.14
CA GLU A 234 2.35 7.96 -19.43
C GLU A 234 2.57 7.96 -17.91
N THR A 235 3.84 7.77 -17.49
CA THR A 235 4.20 7.68 -16.07
C THR A 235 4.00 9.01 -15.35
N LEU A 236 4.45 10.12 -15.96
CA LEU A 236 4.27 11.46 -15.39
C LEU A 236 2.78 11.83 -15.27
N ALA A 237 1.98 11.56 -16.30
CA ALA A 237 0.55 11.79 -16.27
C ALA A 237 -0.14 10.97 -15.15
N ARG A 238 0.33 9.74 -14.90
CA ARG A 238 -0.19 8.90 -13.82
C ARG A 238 0.17 9.44 -12.43
N VAL A 239 1.38 9.95 -12.23
CA VAL A 239 1.78 10.60 -10.97
C VAL A 239 0.90 11.81 -10.69
N ASP A 240 0.66 12.65 -11.71
CA ASP A 240 -0.21 13.83 -11.60
C ASP A 240 -1.66 13.46 -11.27
N ALA A 241 -2.23 12.48 -11.97
CA ALA A 241 -3.59 11.99 -11.71
C ALA A 241 -3.75 11.46 -10.27
N ARG A 242 -2.68 10.91 -9.69
CA ARG A 242 -2.70 10.37 -8.32
C ARG A 242 -2.75 11.46 -7.25
N ARG A 243 -2.34 12.69 -7.55
CA ARG A 243 -2.47 13.85 -6.64
C ARG A 243 -3.93 14.07 -6.24
N GLY A 244 -4.84 14.14 -7.21
CA GLY A 244 -6.27 14.38 -6.97
C GLY A 244 -6.88 13.30 -6.08
N PHE A 245 -6.57 12.03 -6.36
CA PHE A 245 -7.01 10.90 -5.54
C PHE A 245 -6.52 11.03 -4.10
N GLY A 246 -5.23 11.34 -3.89
CA GLY A 246 -4.67 11.46 -2.56
C GLY A 246 -5.24 12.62 -1.75
N LEU A 247 -5.48 13.78 -2.38
CA LEU A 247 -6.13 14.92 -1.73
C LEU A 247 -7.56 14.55 -1.29
N ALA A 248 -8.33 13.87 -2.15
CA ALA A 248 -9.67 13.42 -1.82
C ALA A 248 -9.69 12.44 -0.64
N VAL A 249 -8.75 11.49 -0.58
CA VAL A 249 -8.60 10.57 0.57
C VAL A 249 -8.34 11.35 1.86
N THR A 250 -7.38 12.27 1.86
CA THR A 250 -7.02 13.03 3.07
C THR A 250 -8.18 13.90 3.56
N ASP A 251 -8.88 14.59 2.66
CA ASP A 251 -10.05 15.40 2.98
C ASP A 251 -11.21 14.55 3.52
N ALA A 252 -11.49 13.40 2.90
CA ALA A 252 -12.56 12.51 3.30
C ALA A 252 -12.35 11.97 4.73
N ILE A 253 -11.14 11.49 5.04
CA ILE A 253 -10.80 11.01 6.39
C ILE A 253 -10.95 12.14 7.40
N ARG A 254 -10.38 13.32 7.12
CA ARG A 254 -10.46 14.49 8.01
C ARG A 254 -11.89 14.96 8.24
N PHE A 255 -12.75 14.88 7.22
CA PHE A 255 -14.15 15.26 7.36
C PHE A 255 -14.92 14.26 8.23
N VAL A 256 -14.78 12.96 7.94
CA VAL A 256 -15.45 11.87 8.68
C VAL A 256 -15.02 11.87 10.14
N LEU A 257 -13.72 12.06 10.41
CA LEU A 257 -13.12 12.07 11.74
C LEU A 257 -12.90 13.48 12.29
N SER A 258 -13.70 14.46 11.86
CA SER A 258 -13.52 15.88 12.22
C SER A 258 -13.62 16.20 13.71
N ASP A 259 -14.24 15.33 14.51
CA ASP A 259 -14.30 15.43 15.97
C ASP A 259 -13.15 14.72 16.70
N ARG A 260 -12.18 14.18 15.96
CA ARG A 260 -10.96 13.53 16.46
C ARG A 260 -9.70 14.30 16.04
N VAL A 261 -9.81 15.63 15.98
CA VAL A 261 -8.75 16.57 15.63
C VAL A 261 -8.48 17.52 16.80
N PRO A 262 -7.25 17.57 17.37
CA PRO A 262 -6.11 16.69 17.06
C PRO A 262 -6.35 15.25 17.56
N GLY A 263 -5.59 14.28 17.03
CA GLY A 263 -5.70 12.87 17.40
C GLY A 263 -5.76 11.94 16.19
N HIS A 264 -6.51 10.84 16.31
CA HIS A 264 -6.60 9.82 15.26
C HIS A 264 -7.04 10.36 13.90
N GLY A 265 -7.91 11.40 13.86
CA GLY A 265 -8.33 12.02 12.59
C GLY A 265 -7.18 12.66 11.82
N VAL A 266 -6.18 13.22 12.53
CA VAL A 266 -4.96 13.79 11.93
C VAL A 266 -4.00 12.68 11.53
N THR A 267 -3.72 11.74 12.45
CA THR A 267 -2.75 10.65 12.22
C THR A 267 -3.17 9.76 11.05
N LEU A 268 -4.43 9.29 11.02
CA LEU A 268 -4.93 8.42 9.96
C LEU A 268 -4.96 9.14 8.61
N ALA A 269 -5.36 10.41 8.57
CA ALA A 269 -5.34 11.19 7.33
C ALA A 269 -3.92 11.37 6.81
N ALA A 270 -2.95 11.69 7.68
CA ALA A 270 -1.56 11.85 7.28
C ALA A 270 -0.94 10.53 6.77
N LYS A 271 -1.17 9.43 7.50
CA LYS A 271 -0.63 8.11 7.15
C LYS A 271 -1.27 7.54 5.89
N ALA A 272 -2.60 7.56 5.77
CA ALA A 272 -3.28 7.16 4.54
C ALA A 272 -2.84 8.04 3.37
N GLY A 273 -2.77 9.37 3.58
CA GLY A 273 -2.25 10.33 2.61
C GLY A 273 -0.85 9.99 2.12
N SER A 274 0.05 9.56 3.01
CA SER A 274 1.41 9.14 2.62
C SER A 274 1.45 7.89 1.72
N LEU A 275 0.42 7.03 1.74
CA LEU A 275 0.32 5.86 0.85
C LEU A 275 -0.20 6.24 -0.55
N VAL A 276 -1.10 7.24 -0.62
CA VAL A 276 -1.82 7.56 -1.86
C VAL A 276 -1.27 8.77 -2.59
N LEU A 277 -0.69 9.74 -1.88
CA LEU A 277 -0.07 10.92 -2.48
C LEU A 277 1.36 10.61 -2.94
N PRO A 278 1.73 11.00 -4.17
CA PRO A 278 3.14 11.04 -4.56
C PRO A 278 3.92 11.98 -3.62
N PRO A 279 5.13 11.60 -3.16
CA PRO A 279 5.94 12.39 -2.21
C PRO A 279 6.07 13.86 -2.55
N ARG A 280 6.24 14.19 -3.83
CA ARG A 280 6.36 15.58 -4.32
C ARG A 280 5.21 16.50 -3.94
N TYR A 281 4.03 15.93 -3.67
CA TYR A 281 2.83 16.65 -3.27
C TYR A 281 2.53 16.56 -1.78
N ARG A 282 3.26 15.72 -1.04
CA ARG A 282 2.92 15.42 0.36
C ARG A 282 3.19 16.58 1.29
N GLU A 283 4.28 17.33 1.10
CA GLU A 283 4.59 18.45 2.00
C GLU A 283 3.44 19.47 2.00
N GLU A 284 3.03 19.95 0.82
CA GLU A 284 1.92 20.88 0.66
C GLU A 284 0.59 20.28 1.16
N ALA A 285 0.26 19.06 0.73
CA ALA A 285 -1.02 18.44 1.04
C ALA A 285 -1.16 18.08 2.53
N LEU A 286 -0.11 17.51 3.13
CA LEU A 286 -0.13 17.03 4.50
C LEU A 286 0.12 18.14 5.52
N ALA A 287 0.74 19.26 5.13
CA ALA A 287 0.83 20.44 5.99
C ALA A 287 -0.57 20.86 6.48
N GLN A 288 -1.57 20.88 5.60
CA GLN A 288 -2.94 21.24 5.97
C GLN A 288 -3.57 20.28 7.00
N VAL A 289 -3.18 19.00 6.97
CA VAL A 289 -3.62 17.98 7.92
C VAL A 289 -3.07 18.30 9.31
N GLY A 290 -1.78 18.65 9.40
CA GLY A 290 -1.09 18.99 10.65
C GLY A 290 -1.65 20.23 11.35
N HIS A 291 -2.16 21.21 10.60
CA HIS A 291 -2.80 22.40 11.17
C HIS A 291 -4.19 22.13 11.80
N GLY A 292 -4.78 20.94 11.57
CA GLY A 292 -6.08 20.58 12.13
C GLY A 292 -7.25 21.43 11.63
N SER A 293 -7.08 22.12 10.49
CA SER A 293 -8.13 22.97 9.92
C SER A 293 -9.38 22.15 9.57
N ARG A 294 -10.56 22.75 9.70
CA ARG A 294 -11.81 22.07 9.35
C ARG A 294 -11.93 21.91 7.84
N VAL A 295 -12.20 20.69 7.40
CA VAL A 295 -12.50 20.41 5.99
C VAL A 295 -13.93 20.85 5.67
N THR A 296 -14.09 21.58 4.56
CA THR A 296 -15.39 21.97 4.02
C THR A 296 -15.62 21.20 2.73
N LEU A 297 -16.77 20.52 2.65
CA LEU A 297 -17.23 19.84 1.43
C LEU A 297 -17.73 20.90 0.45
N ALA A 298 -17.17 20.90 -0.76
CA ALA A 298 -17.40 21.93 -1.76
C ALA A 298 -17.23 21.39 -3.19
N LYS A 299 -17.46 20.09 -3.39
CA LYS A 299 -17.31 19.38 -4.66
C LYS A 299 -15.95 19.63 -5.33
N ARG A 300 -14.88 19.54 -4.54
CA ARG A 300 -13.51 19.87 -4.99
C ARG A 300 -12.87 18.79 -5.87
N HIS A 301 -13.38 17.56 -5.79
CA HIS A 301 -12.77 16.36 -6.39
C HIS A 301 -13.67 15.73 -7.46
N THR A 302 -14.29 16.57 -8.31
CA THR A 302 -15.27 16.14 -9.34
C THR A 302 -14.62 15.49 -10.57
N ASP A 303 -13.31 15.61 -10.71
CA ASP A 303 -12.49 15.06 -11.78
C ASP A 303 -12.15 13.58 -11.56
N LEU A 304 -12.40 13.03 -10.37
CA LEU A 304 -12.16 11.62 -10.06
C LEU A 304 -13.15 10.69 -10.77
N GLY A 305 -12.61 9.61 -11.34
CA GLY A 305 -13.41 8.52 -11.90
C GLY A 305 -14.18 7.77 -10.80
N SER A 306 -15.26 7.07 -11.18
CA SER A 306 -16.13 6.34 -10.23
C SER A 306 -15.37 5.34 -9.35
N GLU A 307 -14.42 4.60 -9.92
CA GLU A 307 -13.58 3.65 -9.18
C GLU A 307 -12.70 4.34 -8.11
N GLN A 308 -12.10 5.48 -8.46
CA GLN A 308 -11.31 6.28 -7.53
C GLN A 308 -12.19 6.85 -6.41
N ARG A 309 -13.37 7.38 -6.74
CA ARG A 309 -14.33 7.88 -5.75
C ARG A 309 -14.79 6.77 -4.81
N GLY A 310 -15.08 5.57 -5.34
CA GLY A 310 -15.38 4.39 -4.54
C GLY A 310 -14.25 4.02 -3.58
N SER A 311 -13.00 4.08 -4.05
CA SER A 311 -11.81 3.81 -3.23
C SER A 311 -11.58 4.88 -2.15
N VAL A 312 -11.81 6.17 -2.45
CA VAL A 312 -11.79 7.26 -1.45
C VAL A 312 -12.77 6.99 -0.32
N LEU A 313 -14.00 6.63 -0.67
CA LEU A 313 -15.05 6.33 0.30
C LEU A 313 -14.70 5.09 1.13
N ALA A 314 -14.21 4.03 0.49
CA ALA A 314 -13.83 2.81 1.20
C ALA A 314 -12.66 3.03 2.17
N ILE A 315 -11.64 3.81 1.78
CA ILE A 315 -10.53 4.20 2.66
C ILE A 315 -11.04 5.06 3.83
N ALA A 316 -11.90 6.05 3.56
CA ALA A 316 -12.47 6.90 4.60
C ALA A 316 -13.32 6.10 5.59
N TRP A 317 -14.03 5.07 5.12
CA TRP A 317 -14.78 4.17 5.98
C TRP A 317 -13.88 3.23 6.80
N ALA A 318 -12.84 2.66 6.20
CA ALA A 318 -11.85 1.88 6.95
C ALA A 318 -11.23 2.71 8.08
N ALA A 319 -10.84 3.96 7.80
CA ALA A 319 -10.37 4.90 8.82
C ALA A 319 -11.42 5.22 9.90
N ALA A 320 -12.71 5.25 9.53
CA ALA A 320 -13.81 5.43 10.48
C ALA A 320 -13.93 4.24 11.46
N LEU A 321 -13.75 3.02 10.98
CA LEU A 321 -13.84 1.80 11.78
C LEU A 321 -12.63 1.59 12.70
N TYR A 322 -11.49 2.20 12.40
CA TYR A 322 -10.27 2.13 13.22
C TYR A 322 -10.48 2.61 14.66
N GLU A 323 -11.27 3.69 14.84
CA GLU A 323 -11.29 4.48 16.08
C GLU A 323 -12.21 3.89 17.15
N ASP A 324 -13.48 3.69 16.83
CA ASP A 324 -14.45 3.08 17.74
C ASP A 324 -15.53 2.35 16.92
N PRO A 325 -15.55 1.01 16.96
CA PRO A 325 -16.50 0.20 16.19
C PRO A 325 -17.90 0.13 16.82
N SER A 326 -18.18 0.87 17.90
CA SER A 326 -19.48 0.86 18.56
C SER A 326 -20.62 1.27 17.61
N VAL A 327 -21.80 0.67 17.80
CA VAL A 327 -22.98 0.93 16.96
C VAL A 327 -23.35 2.42 16.96
N ALA A 328 -23.31 3.06 18.12
CA ALA A 328 -23.62 4.48 18.27
C ALA A 328 -22.63 5.36 17.50
N ARG A 329 -21.33 5.08 17.61
CA ARG A 329 -20.29 5.82 16.88
C ARG A 329 -20.43 5.62 15.38
N ARG A 330 -20.61 4.37 14.93
CA ARG A 330 -20.79 4.03 13.51
C ARG A 330 -21.97 4.76 12.88
N ALA A 331 -23.08 4.95 13.59
CA ALA A 331 -24.22 5.72 13.06
C ALA A 331 -23.85 7.19 12.73
N LEU A 332 -23.08 7.85 13.61
CA LEU A 332 -22.61 9.22 13.39
C LEU A 332 -21.60 9.28 12.23
N LEU A 333 -20.63 8.38 12.23
CA LEU A 333 -19.60 8.31 11.18
C LEU A 333 -20.21 7.99 9.81
N ARG A 334 -21.24 7.14 9.77
CA ARG A 334 -22.00 6.82 8.55
C ARG A 334 -22.63 8.07 7.95
N ALA A 335 -23.30 8.89 8.78
CA ALA A 335 -23.92 10.13 8.31
C ALA A 335 -22.89 11.11 7.73
N ARG A 336 -21.69 11.21 8.32
CA ARG A 336 -20.60 12.03 7.78
C ARG A 336 -20.04 11.45 6.48
N HIS A 337 -19.84 10.14 6.43
CA HIS A 337 -19.40 9.44 5.23
C HIS A 337 -20.39 9.63 4.08
N ASP A 338 -21.70 9.57 4.33
CA ASP A 338 -22.72 9.81 3.29
C ASP A 338 -22.68 11.24 2.75
N ARG A 339 -22.31 12.23 3.58
CA ARG A 339 -22.08 13.60 3.09
C ARG A 339 -20.86 13.68 2.16
N VAL A 340 -19.78 12.97 2.47
CA VAL A 340 -18.62 12.88 1.57
C VAL A 340 -19.03 12.20 0.25
N ALA A 341 -19.80 11.11 0.31
CA ALA A 341 -20.28 10.43 -0.88
C ALA A 341 -21.14 11.34 -1.77
N GLN A 342 -22.06 12.10 -1.16
CA GLN A 342 -22.86 13.10 -1.86
C GLN A 342 -22.00 14.21 -2.49
N ASP A 343 -20.94 14.66 -1.82
CA ASP A 343 -20.02 15.68 -2.35
C ASP A 343 -19.22 15.16 -3.55
N LEU A 344 -18.83 13.89 -3.53
CA LEU A 344 -18.16 13.19 -4.63
C LEU A 344 -19.11 12.80 -5.78
N GLY A 345 -20.43 12.80 -5.53
CA GLY A 345 -21.44 12.34 -6.48
C GLY A 345 -21.52 10.82 -6.61
N GLU A 346 -21.35 10.10 -5.50
CA GLU A 346 -21.41 8.64 -5.40
C GLU A 346 -22.35 8.17 -4.29
N ASP A 347 -22.68 6.87 -4.29
CA ASP A 347 -23.33 6.20 -3.16
C ASP A 347 -22.31 5.56 -2.22
N GLY A 348 -22.32 6.01 -0.96
CA GLY A 348 -21.44 5.50 0.08
C GLY A 348 -21.72 4.07 0.50
N LEU A 349 -22.91 3.51 0.21
CA LEU A 349 -23.30 2.17 0.63
C LEU A 349 -22.37 1.09 0.09
N ARG A 350 -22.07 1.12 -1.22
CA ARG A 350 -21.24 0.09 -1.86
C ARG A 350 -19.84 0.03 -1.27
N ALA A 351 -19.22 1.18 -1.07
CA ALA A 351 -17.88 1.29 -0.49
C ALA A 351 -17.84 0.77 0.95
N ARG A 352 -18.85 1.12 1.77
CA ARG A 352 -18.96 0.61 3.14
C ARG A 352 -19.20 -0.88 3.19
N ALA A 353 -20.13 -1.39 2.39
CA ALA A 353 -20.51 -2.80 2.38
C ALA A 353 -19.29 -3.69 2.10
N ALA A 354 -18.46 -3.34 1.11
CA ALA A 354 -17.26 -4.11 0.78
C ALA A 354 -16.26 -4.19 1.96
N VAL A 355 -16.08 -3.09 2.70
CA VAL A 355 -15.17 -3.06 3.86
C VAL A 355 -15.78 -3.80 5.06
N GLU A 356 -17.07 -3.59 5.33
CA GLU A 356 -17.76 -4.23 6.45
C GLU A 356 -17.91 -5.75 6.27
N GLU A 357 -18.26 -6.19 5.07
CA GLU A 357 -18.35 -7.62 4.72
C GLU A 357 -17.00 -8.29 4.95
N TRP A 358 -15.94 -7.75 4.38
CA TRP A 358 -14.58 -8.27 4.58
C TRP A 358 -14.17 -8.30 6.06
N MET A 359 -14.41 -7.21 6.82
CA MET A 359 -14.09 -7.20 8.24
C MET A 359 -14.87 -8.27 9.00
N ASN A 360 -16.16 -8.45 8.71
CA ASN A 360 -16.98 -9.48 9.34
C ASN A 360 -16.48 -10.89 8.98
N ASP A 361 -16.09 -11.12 7.73
CA ASP A 361 -15.54 -12.41 7.27
C ASP A 361 -14.24 -12.79 7.97
N VAL A 362 -13.45 -11.80 8.41
CA VAL A 362 -12.23 -12.04 9.20
C VAL A 362 -12.54 -12.13 10.70
N LEU A 363 -13.39 -11.24 11.21
CA LEU A 363 -13.70 -11.15 12.65
C LEU A 363 -14.54 -12.32 13.16
N ALA A 364 -15.52 -12.80 12.40
CA ALA A 364 -16.42 -13.85 12.86
C ALA A 364 -15.68 -15.18 13.12
N PRO A 365 -14.82 -15.69 12.21
CA PRO A 365 -14.00 -16.87 12.49
C PRO A 365 -12.99 -16.64 13.63
N ALA A 366 -12.43 -15.43 13.74
CA ALA A 366 -11.52 -15.05 14.81
C ALA A 366 -12.19 -15.07 16.20
N ALA A 367 -13.43 -14.62 16.28
CA ALA A 367 -14.21 -14.57 17.52
C ALA A 367 -14.79 -15.94 17.91
N PHE A 368 -15.05 -16.83 16.95
CA PHE A 368 -15.64 -18.15 17.18
C PHE A 368 -14.99 -18.97 18.32
N PRO A 369 -13.66 -19.20 18.35
CA PRO A 369 -13.03 -19.94 19.44
C PRO A 369 -13.13 -19.22 20.79
N MET A 370 -13.24 -17.89 20.79
CA MET A 370 -13.38 -17.09 22.01
C MET A 370 -14.78 -17.23 22.64
N GLY A 371 -15.78 -17.68 21.88
CA GLY A 371 -17.13 -17.95 22.39
C GLY A 371 -17.28 -19.31 23.07
N ALA A 372 -16.29 -20.21 22.93
CA ALA A 372 -16.34 -21.57 23.44
C ALA A 372 -15.93 -21.73 24.91
N ASP A 373 -15.32 -20.70 25.53
CA ASP A 373 -14.95 -20.72 26.96
C ASP A 373 -16.12 -20.36 27.90
N ALA A 374 -17.35 -20.72 27.54
CA ALA A 374 -18.55 -20.50 28.37
C ALA A 374 -18.87 -21.72 29.22
#